data_AF-F2S378-F1
#
_entry.id   AF-F2S378-F1
#
_cell.length_a   1.000
_cell.length_b   1.000
_cell.length_c   1.000
_cell.angle_alpha   90.00
_cell.angle_beta   90.00
_cell.angle_gamma   90.00
#
_symmetry.space_group_name_H-M   'P 1'
#
loop_
_entity.id
_entity.type
_entity.pdbx_description
1 polymer ?
#
loop_
_entity_poly.entity_id
_entity_poly.type
_entity_poly.pdbx_seq_one_letter_code
_entity_poly.pdbx_strand_id
1 'polypeptide(L)'
;MLALRPATTKERVQKLQDQPEPDQEKATQSQSWAGSAHTPVSVSMNILPCRIHHDGPVEVSKRYWNPVNDGGADNKQPVSTAYFRGRKLRGRSVPVPDGYHGVVVTKLPEDETVCKRVVGHENEDEEDNEEPLLQLETVGRFPAFTVWEHEKLPTDDDLYVRSMEEWVSLAHSIHDDRAGPTQLKN
;
A
#
# COMPACT_ATOMS: atom_id res chain seq x y z
N MET A 1 -29.94 -58.02 -46.66
CA MET A 1 -31.25 -58.31 -46.07
C MET A 1 -31.86 -56.98 -45.60
N LEU A 2 -33.14 -56.75 -45.93
CA LEU A 2 -34.00 -55.64 -45.49
C LEU A 2 -34.06 -55.57 -43.94
N ALA A 3 -34.45 -54.51 -43.22
CA ALA A 3 -35.51 -53.52 -43.47
C ALA A 3 -35.40 -52.26 -42.59
N LEU A 4 -36.30 -51.32 -42.87
CA LEU A 4 -36.47 -49.94 -42.41
C LEU A 4 -37.21 -49.76 -41.06
N ARG A 5 -37.17 -48.51 -40.57
CA ARG A 5 -37.73 -47.85 -39.35
C ARG A 5 -39.26 -48.05 -39.14
N PRO A 6 -39.87 -47.70 -37.96
CA PRO A 6 -40.28 -46.31 -37.66
C PRO A 6 -40.28 -45.88 -36.17
N ALA A 7 -40.52 -44.59 -35.94
CA ALA A 7 -40.68 -43.90 -34.65
C ALA A 7 -42.13 -43.88 -34.15
N THR A 8 -42.34 -43.70 -32.83
CA THR A 8 -43.59 -43.18 -32.27
C THR A 8 -43.33 -42.21 -31.11
N THR A 9 -44.13 -41.14 -31.13
CA THR A 9 -44.26 -40.02 -30.19
C THR A 9 -45.32 -40.31 -29.12
N LYS A 10 -45.27 -39.57 -28.00
CA LYS A 10 -46.30 -39.21 -26.97
C LYS A 10 -45.87 -39.65 -25.57
N GLU A 11 -46.14 -38.96 -24.46
CA GLU A 11 -46.84 -37.72 -24.15
C GLU A 11 -46.37 -37.24 -22.76
N ARG A 12 -46.62 -35.97 -22.48
CA ARG A 12 -46.38 -35.22 -21.25
C ARG A 12 -47.22 -35.75 -20.08
N VAL A 13 -46.60 -35.98 -18.92
CA VAL A 13 -47.26 -35.89 -17.60
C VAL A 13 -46.32 -35.20 -16.61
N GLN A 14 -46.75 -34.04 -16.14
CA GLN A 14 -46.17 -33.29 -15.03
C GLN A 14 -46.29 -34.11 -13.74
N LYS A 15 -45.20 -34.21 -12.98
CA LYS A 15 -45.29 -34.36 -11.52
C LYS A 15 -44.26 -33.46 -10.85
N LEU A 16 -44.83 -32.45 -10.20
CA LEU A 16 -44.25 -31.54 -9.23
C LEU A 16 -43.53 -32.35 -8.14
N GLN A 17 -42.26 -32.07 -7.90
CA GLN A 17 -41.61 -32.40 -6.64
C GLN A 17 -40.50 -31.36 -6.42
N ASP A 18 -40.81 -30.41 -5.53
CA ASP A 18 -39.90 -29.40 -4.99
C ASP A 18 -38.61 -30.05 -4.46
N GLN A 19 -37.47 -29.51 -4.91
CA GLN A 19 -36.18 -29.63 -4.25
C GLN A 19 -35.59 -28.21 -4.23
N PRO A 20 -35.33 -27.63 -3.05
CA PRO A 20 -34.80 -26.27 -2.95
C PRO A 20 -33.35 -26.24 -3.43
N GLU A 21 -33.07 -25.28 -4.33
CA GLU A 21 -31.73 -24.81 -4.68
C GLU A 21 -30.94 -24.48 -3.39
N PRO A 22 -29.65 -24.84 -3.27
CA PRO A 22 -28.83 -24.31 -2.20
C PRO A 22 -28.55 -22.84 -2.47
N ASP A 23 -29.25 -21.97 -1.72
CA ASP A 23 -28.94 -20.56 -1.61
C ASP A 23 -27.44 -20.40 -1.30
N GLN A 24 -26.70 -19.88 -2.28
CA GLN A 24 -25.39 -19.33 -2.02
C GLN A 24 -25.58 -18.12 -1.11
N GLU A 25 -25.31 -18.32 0.17
CA GLU A 25 -25.18 -17.27 1.17
C GLU A 25 -24.10 -16.29 0.68
N LYS A 26 -24.56 -15.21 0.05
CA LYS A 26 -23.73 -14.07 -0.30
C LYS A 26 -23.33 -13.46 1.04
N ALA A 27 -22.14 -13.81 1.52
CA ALA A 27 -21.52 -13.21 2.69
C ALA A 27 -21.46 -11.68 2.47
N THR A 28 -22.50 -11.02 2.94
CA THR A 28 -22.56 -9.57 3.06
C THR A 28 -21.71 -9.29 4.27
N GLN A 29 -20.42 -9.03 4.03
CA GLN A 29 -19.52 -8.58 5.07
C GLN A 29 -19.89 -7.13 5.37
N SER A 30 -20.92 -6.96 6.20
CA SER A 30 -21.22 -5.71 6.87
C SER A 30 -20.01 -5.35 7.71
N GLN A 31 -19.19 -4.41 7.23
CA GLN A 31 -18.15 -3.82 8.06
C GLN A 31 -18.82 -2.95 9.11
N SER A 32 -18.93 -3.50 10.32
CA SER A 32 -19.25 -2.78 11.53
C SER A 32 -18.09 -1.84 11.85
N TRP A 33 -18.29 -0.54 11.69
CA TRP A 33 -17.44 0.47 12.31
C TRP A 33 -17.74 0.46 13.82
N ALA A 34 -16.87 -0.21 14.58
CA ALA A 34 -16.79 -0.06 16.02
C ALA A 34 -15.33 0.21 16.36
N GLY A 35 -15.09 1.31 17.08
CA GLY A 35 -13.78 1.87 17.37
C GLY A 35 -12.79 0.81 17.85
N SER A 36 -11.67 0.72 17.15
CA SER A 36 -10.54 -0.11 17.52
C SER A 36 -9.29 0.75 17.44
N ALA A 37 -8.53 0.80 18.54
CA ALA A 37 -7.17 1.31 18.52
C ALA A 37 -6.41 0.54 17.43
N HIS A 38 -6.20 1.17 16.27
CA HIS A 38 -5.66 0.49 15.11
C HIS A 38 -4.19 0.14 15.37
N THR A 39 -3.92 -1.14 15.57
CA THR A 39 -2.56 -1.65 15.43
C THR A 39 -2.17 -1.52 13.96
N PRO A 40 -1.12 -0.76 13.61
CA PRO A 40 -0.80 -0.49 12.22
C PRO A 40 -0.38 -1.79 11.51
N VAL A 41 -0.98 -2.03 10.35
CA VAL A 41 -0.80 -3.27 9.59
C VAL A 41 0.52 -3.22 8.81
N SER A 42 1.21 -4.35 8.68
CA SER A 42 2.38 -4.45 7.81
C SER A 42 1.95 -4.38 6.34
N VAL A 43 2.50 -3.44 5.58
CA VAL A 43 2.12 -3.20 4.17
C VAL A 43 3.33 -3.29 3.23
N SER A 44 3.08 -3.66 1.98
CA SER A 44 4.07 -3.65 0.91
C SER A 44 3.95 -2.38 0.06
N MET A 45 4.96 -1.52 0.08
CA MET A 45 4.97 -0.25 -0.66
C MET A 45 5.59 -0.41 -2.05
N ASN A 46 4.94 0.17 -3.07
CA ASN A 46 5.34 0.08 -4.47
C ASN A 46 5.28 1.47 -5.13
N ILE A 47 6.38 1.91 -5.74
CA ILE A 47 6.46 3.13 -6.54
C ILE A 47 6.50 2.73 -8.02
N LEU A 48 5.42 3.03 -8.75
CA LEU A 48 5.28 2.65 -10.15
C LEU A 48 5.77 3.78 -11.08
N PRO A 49 6.34 3.47 -12.26
CA PRO A 49 6.82 4.46 -13.22
C PRO A 49 5.65 5.02 -14.07
N CYS A 50 4.50 5.25 -13.45
CA CYS A 50 3.31 5.77 -14.10
C CYS A 50 2.36 6.39 -13.09
N ARG A 51 1.54 7.34 -13.57
CA ARG A 51 0.43 7.91 -12.78
C ARG A 51 -0.82 7.06 -12.96
N ILE A 52 -1.44 6.68 -11.83
CA ILE A 52 -2.78 6.10 -11.78
C ILE A 52 -3.72 7.23 -11.36
N HIS A 53 -4.78 7.48 -12.13
CA HIS A 53 -5.73 8.56 -11.84
C HIS A 53 -6.77 8.19 -10.77
N HIS A 54 -6.93 6.91 -10.49
CA HIS A 54 -7.84 6.42 -9.48
C HIS A 54 -7.16 6.41 -8.12
N ASP A 55 -7.73 7.16 -7.17
CA ASP A 55 -7.31 7.18 -5.77
C ASP A 55 -8.37 6.45 -4.94
N GLY A 56 -8.02 5.28 -4.39
CA GLY A 56 -8.93 4.49 -3.58
C GLY A 56 -8.54 3.01 -3.49
N PRO A 57 -9.20 2.23 -2.62
CA PRO A 57 -8.95 0.81 -2.49
C PRO A 57 -9.28 0.06 -3.78
N VAL A 58 -8.44 -0.90 -4.13
CA VAL A 58 -8.62 -1.79 -5.28
C VAL A 58 -8.28 -3.21 -4.87
N GLU A 59 -9.16 -4.15 -5.20
CA GLU A 59 -8.87 -5.58 -5.05
C GLU A 59 -7.89 -6.04 -6.12
N VAL A 60 -6.60 -6.08 -5.75
CA VAL A 60 -5.54 -6.48 -6.67
C VAL A 60 -5.30 -7.99 -6.55
N SER A 61 -5.84 -8.75 -7.49
CA SER A 61 -5.54 -10.19 -7.58
C SER A 61 -4.14 -10.44 -8.14
N LYS A 62 -3.58 -11.64 -7.85
CA LYS A 62 -2.30 -12.10 -8.40
C LYS A 62 -2.25 -12.14 -9.94
N ARG A 63 -3.40 -12.10 -10.61
CA ARG A 63 -3.45 -11.99 -12.07
C ARG A 63 -2.98 -10.62 -12.57
N TYR A 64 -3.29 -9.56 -11.82
CA TYR A 64 -3.03 -8.17 -12.24
C TYR A 64 -1.74 -7.61 -11.66
N TRP A 65 -1.33 -8.09 -10.48
CA TRP A 65 -0.08 -7.70 -9.83
C TRP A 65 0.52 -8.91 -9.12
N ASN A 66 1.69 -9.32 -9.57
CA ASN A 66 2.44 -10.42 -8.97
C ASN A 66 3.94 -10.16 -9.09
N PRO A 67 4.50 -9.31 -8.20
CA PRO A 67 5.94 -9.18 -8.04
C PRO A 67 6.57 -10.54 -7.72
N VAL A 68 7.47 -11.00 -8.58
CA VAL A 68 8.28 -12.20 -8.36
C VAL A 68 9.70 -11.76 -8.06
N ASN A 69 10.26 -12.22 -6.95
CA ASN A 69 11.65 -11.99 -6.63
C ASN A 69 12.50 -12.89 -7.51
N ASP A 70 13.33 -12.29 -8.35
CA ASP A 70 14.11 -13.03 -9.35
C ASP A 70 15.34 -13.71 -8.74
N GLY A 71 15.54 -13.63 -7.43
CA GLY A 71 16.59 -14.35 -6.70
C GLY A 71 17.96 -14.18 -7.37
N GLY A 72 18.38 -12.92 -7.58
CA GLY A 72 19.65 -12.63 -8.24
C GLY A 72 20.81 -13.19 -7.41
N ALA A 73 21.31 -14.36 -7.80
CA ALA A 73 22.40 -15.07 -7.11
C ALA A 73 23.74 -14.30 -7.09
N ASP A 74 23.85 -13.20 -7.85
CA ASP A 74 25.07 -12.39 -7.97
C ASP A 74 24.93 -10.94 -7.46
N ASN A 75 23.72 -10.44 -7.17
CA ASN A 75 23.51 -9.02 -6.88
C ASN A 75 23.24 -8.78 -5.38
N LYS A 76 24.00 -7.84 -4.78
CA LYS A 76 23.85 -7.36 -3.39
C LYS A 76 22.43 -6.84 -3.04
N GLN A 77 21.58 -6.59 -4.03
CA GLN A 77 20.26 -5.98 -3.87
C GLN A 77 19.15 -6.91 -4.36
N PRO A 78 18.06 -7.08 -3.60
CA PRO A 78 16.92 -7.91 -4.01
C PRO A 78 16.19 -7.26 -5.20
N VAL A 79 16.16 -8.00 -6.30
CA VAL A 79 15.52 -7.62 -7.56
C VAL A 79 14.20 -8.36 -7.74
N SER A 80 13.18 -7.65 -8.22
CA SER A 80 11.87 -8.21 -8.52
C SER A 80 11.45 -7.91 -9.97
N THR A 81 10.64 -8.78 -10.57
CA THR A 81 9.97 -8.53 -11.84
C THR A 81 8.46 -8.60 -11.66
N ALA A 82 7.74 -7.66 -12.28
CA ALA A 82 6.28 -7.64 -12.33
C ALA A 82 5.80 -7.19 -13.71
N TYR A 83 4.52 -7.38 -14.00
CA TYR A 83 3.90 -6.87 -15.22
C TYR A 83 2.70 -6.01 -14.84
N PHE A 84 2.66 -4.79 -15.39
CA PHE A 84 1.54 -3.88 -15.19
C PHE A 84 1.04 -3.39 -16.53
N ARG A 85 -0.27 -3.59 -16.80
CA ARG A 85 -0.91 -3.20 -18.08
C ARG A 85 -0.17 -3.75 -19.32
N GLY A 86 0.38 -4.96 -19.22
CA GLY A 86 1.15 -5.61 -20.29
C GLY A 86 2.60 -5.15 -20.44
N ARG A 87 3.09 -4.23 -19.59
CA ARG A 87 4.48 -3.75 -19.63
C ARG A 87 5.30 -4.43 -18.55
N LYS A 88 6.50 -4.89 -18.91
CA LYS A 88 7.45 -5.48 -17.97
C LYS A 88 8.05 -4.39 -17.09
N LEU A 89 7.98 -4.60 -15.78
CA LEU A 89 8.60 -3.76 -14.77
C LEU A 89 9.69 -4.53 -14.05
N ARG A 90 10.77 -3.83 -13.75
CA ARG A 90 11.92 -4.32 -13.01
C ARG A 90 12.04 -3.47 -11.75
N GLY A 91 12.02 -4.13 -10.61
CA GLY A 91 11.91 -3.53 -9.30
C GLY A 91 13.19 -3.71 -8.50
N ARG A 92 13.59 -2.67 -7.77
CA ARG A 92 14.63 -2.70 -6.72
C ARG A 92 13.97 -2.42 -5.38
N SER A 93 14.20 -3.28 -4.39
CA SER A 93 13.79 -2.98 -3.01
C SER A 93 14.77 -1.99 -2.39
N VAL A 94 14.24 -0.93 -1.78
CA VAL A 94 14.98 0.08 -1.03
C VAL A 94 14.58 -0.04 0.43
N PRO A 95 15.48 -0.48 1.33
CA PRO A 95 15.19 -0.53 2.75
C PRO A 95 15.08 0.87 3.32
N VAL A 96 14.23 1.04 4.34
CA VAL A 96 14.22 2.25 5.15
C VAL A 96 15.54 2.29 5.96
N PRO A 97 16.24 3.45 6.03
CA PRO A 97 17.49 3.56 6.77
C PRO A 97 17.37 3.20 8.26
N ASP A 98 18.47 2.75 8.86
CA ASP A 98 18.51 2.38 10.27
C ASP A 98 18.12 3.56 11.18
N GLY A 99 17.32 3.27 12.20
CA GLY A 99 16.75 4.30 13.09
C GLY A 99 15.49 4.97 12.55
N TYR A 100 15.07 4.67 11.31
CA TYR A 100 13.85 5.19 10.71
C TYR A 100 12.79 4.09 10.52
N HIS A 101 11.53 4.51 10.37
CA HIS A 101 10.41 3.62 10.09
C HIS A 101 9.51 4.19 8.99
N GLY A 102 9.14 3.36 8.03
CA GLY A 102 8.09 3.69 7.07
C GLY A 102 6.71 3.57 7.71
N VAL A 103 5.91 4.63 7.61
CA VAL A 103 4.52 4.68 8.09
C VAL A 103 3.60 5.15 6.98
N VAL A 104 2.38 4.60 6.95
CA VAL A 104 1.28 5.07 6.11
C VAL A 104 0.27 5.72 7.04
N VAL A 105 -0.09 6.97 6.74
CA VAL A 105 -1.00 7.77 7.57
C VAL A 105 -2.25 8.17 6.79
N THR A 106 -3.37 8.26 7.48
CA THR A 106 -4.63 8.81 6.96
C THR A 106 -5.07 9.98 7.83
N LYS A 107 -5.85 10.91 7.25
CA LYS A 107 -6.50 11.97 8.01
C LYS A 107 -7.65 11.38 8.82
N LEU A 108 -7.79 11.79 10.08
CA LEU A 108 -8.98 11.46 10.86
C LEU A 108 -10.16 12.31 10.36
N PRO A 109 -11.41 11.80 10.48
CA PRO A 109 -12.61 12.60 10.28
C PRO A 109 -12.63 13.80 11.24
N GLU A 110 -13.06 14.96 10.76
CA GLU A 110 -13.09 16.22 11.52
C GLU A 110 -13.99 16.18 12.79
N ASP A 111 -14.89 15.19 12.89
CA ASP A 111 -15.77 15.00 14.05
C ASP A 111 -15.04 14.42 15.29
N GLU A 112 -13.86 13.84 15.13
CA GLU A 112 -13.12 13.22 16.23
C GLU A 112 -11.98 14.13 16.69
N THR A 113 -12.32 15.06 17.60
CA THR A 113 -11.43 15.85 18.45
C THR A 113 -10.63 16.97 17.76
N VAL A 114 -11.07 18.21 17.96
CA VAL A 114 -10.22 19.39 17.74
C VAL A 114 -9.18 19.43 18.87
N CYS A 115 -7.96 18.94 18.61
CA CYS A 115 -6.83 19.24 19.49
C CYS A 115 -6.49 20.72 19.34
N LYS A 116 -6.83 21.53 20.35
CA LYS A 116 -6.33 22.89 20.46
C LYS A 116 -4.83 22.84 20.81
N ARG A 117 -4.05 23.79 20.27
CA ARG A 117 -2.67 23.99 20.69
C ARG A 117 -2.66 24.40 22.18
N VAL A 118 -2.13 23.57 23.08
CA VAL A 118 -1.75 24.02 24.43
C VAL A 118 -0.38 24.68 24.30
N VAL A 119 -0.33 25.87 23.71
CA VAL A 119 0.85 26.71 23.79
C VAL A 119 0.68 27.54 25.06
N GLY A 120 1.45 27.19 26.10
CA GLY A 120 1.62 28.06 27.26
C GLY A 120 2.34 29.33 26.82
N HIS A 121 1.57 30.33 26.41
CA HIS A 121 2.06 31.70 26.27
C HIS A 121 0.89 32.64 26.56
N GLU A 122 0.90 33.10 27.80
CA GLU A 122 0.16 34.23 28.35
C GLU A 122 0.45 35.49 27.52
N ASN A 123 -0.26 35.68 26.42
CA ASN A 123 -0.43 36.97 25.76
C ASN A 123 -1.93 37.13 25.45
N GLU A 124 -2.58 38.06 26.14
CA GLU A 124 -4.04 38.27 26.14
C GLU A 124 -4.57 39.01 24.89
N ASP A 125 -3.78 39.20 23.83
CA ASP A 125 -4.15 40.10 22.72
C ASP A 125 -3.88 39.51 21.32
N GLU A 126 -4.37 38.30 21.00
CA GLU A 126 -4.51 37.86 19.60
C GLU A 126 -5.89 37.21 19.40
N GLU A 127 -6.73 37.82 18.55
CA GLU A 127 -8.01 37.27 18.11
C GLU A 127 -7.86 35.80 17.68
N ASP A 128 -8.68 34.94 18.28
CA ASP A 128 -8.84 33.49 18.08
C ASP A 128 -8.93 33.07 16.59
N ASN A 129 -7.82 33.08 15.87
CA ASN A 129 -7.71 32.44 14.55
C ASN A 129 -6.99 31.09 14.72
N GLU A 130 -7.53 30.24 15.61
CA GLU A 130 -7.05 28.88 15.82
C GLU A 130 -7.38 28.03 14.58
N GLU A 131 -6.43 27.92 13.64
CA GLU A 131 -6.57 26.98 12.53
C GLU A 131 -6.75 25.54 13.05
N PRO A 132 -7.76 24.79 12.59
CA PRO A 132 -8.00 23.43 13.04
C PRO A 132 -6.79 22.54 12.70
N LEU A 133 -6.26 21.85 13.72
CA LEU A 133 -5.16 20.93 13.53
C LEU A 133 -5.66 19.67 12.80
N LEU A 134 -5.05 19.37 11.64
CA LEU A 134 -5.25 18.11 10.94
C LEU A 134 -4.67 16.96 11.76
N GLN A 135 -5.53 16.10 12.29
CA GLN A 135 -5.11 14.87 12.97
C GLN A 135 -4.81 13.76 11.95
N LEU A 136 -3.73 13.02 12.20
CA LEU A 136 -3.28 11.91 11.38
C LEU A 136 -3.25 10.62 12.21
N GLU A 137 -3.73 9.53 11.63
CA GLU A 137 -3.67 8.18 12.21
C GLU A 137 -2.74 7.31 11.38
N THR A 138 -1.92 6.49 12.05
CA THR A 138 -1.10 5.49 11.36
C THR A 138 -1.92 4.25 11.02
N VAL A 139 -2.11 4.00 9.73
CA VAL A 139 -2.86 2.84 9.22
C VAL A 139 -1.96 1.67 8.83
N GLY A 140 -0.68 1.93 8.57
CA GLY A 140 0.25 0.89 8.17
C GLY A 140 1.73 1.21 8.41
N ARG A 141 2.55 0.17 8.38
CA ARG A 141 4.02 0.25 8.50
C ARG A 141 4.69 -0.59 7.43
N PHE A 142 5.86 -0.15 6.97
CA PHE A 142 6.66 -0.88 6.01
C PHE A 142 8.16 -0.74 6.32
N PRO A 143 8.95 -1.82 6.22
CA PRO A 143 10.39 -1.77 6.43
C PRO A 143 11.18 -1.37 5.17
N ALA A 144 10.55 -1.48 3.99
CA ALA A 144 11.15 -1.21 2.69
C ALA A 144 10.06 -0.88 1.68
N PHE A 145 10.43 -0.23 0.57
CA PHE A 145 9.56 -0.02 -0.58
C PHE A 145 10.25 -0.44 -1.87
N THR A 146 9.48 -0.83 -2.88
CA THR A 146 10.02 -1.23 -4.19
C THR A 146 9.86 -0.11 -5.20
N VAL A 147 10.97 0.34 -5.78
CA VAL A 147 10.97 1.27 -6.92
C VAL A 147 10.93 0.44 -8.20
N TRP A 148 9.99 0.74 -9.08
CA TRP A 148 9.81 0.03 -10.35
C TRP A 148 10.16 0.91 -11.55
N GLU A 149 10.90 0.35 -12.50
CA GLU A 149 11.21 0.99 -13.78
C GLU A 149 10.84 0.09 -14.97
N HIS A 150 10.65 0.70 -16.15
CA HIS A 150 10.32 -0.01 -17.39
C HIS A 150 11.51 -0.80 -17.93
N GLU A 151 11.39 -2.13 -17.96
CA GLU A 151 12.35 -3.10 -18.52
C GLU A 151 13.78 -3.09 -17.94
N LYS A 152 14.16 -2.05 -17.18
CA LYS A 152 15.48 -1.80 -16.61
C LYS A 152 15.40 -1.71 -15.10
N LEU A 153 16.49 -2.05 -14.43
CA LEU A 153 16.57 -1.90 -12.99
C LEU A 153 16.89 -0.46 -12.62
N PRO A 154 16.22 0.10 -11.59
CA PRO A 154 16.60 1.38 -11.02
C PRO A 154 18.07 1.36 -10.58
N THR A 155 18.83 2.31 -11.11
CA THR A 155 20.24 2.53 -10.78
C THR A 155 20.38 3.25 -9.44
N ASP A 156 21.62 3.39 -8.96
CA ASP A 156 21.90 4.19 -7.75
C ASP A 156 21.54 5.67 -7.92
N ASP A 157 21.57 6.18 -9.16
CA ASP A 157 21.15 7.55 -9.49
C ASP A 157 19.61 7.79 -9.47
N ASP A 158 18.80 6.75 -9.24
CA ASP A 158 17.34 6.93 -9.14
C ASP A 158 16.99 7.84 -7.96
N LEU A 159 16.02 8.73 -8.17
CA LEU A 159 15.64 9.75 -7.19
C LEU A 159 15.32 9.16 -5.82
N TYR A 160 14.57 8.06 -5.77
CA TYR A 160 14.12 7.47 -4.51
C TYR A 160 15.24 6.69 -3.84
N VAL A 161 16.03 5.96 -4.63
CA VAL A 161 17.21 5.22 -4.14
C VAL A 161 18.20 6.21 -3.51
N ARG A 162 18.61 7.22 -4.27
CA ARG A 162 19.57 8.23 -3.83
C ARG A 162 19.05 9.02 -2.62
N SER A 163 17.76 9.34 -2.59
CA SER A 163 17.18 10.05 -1.44
C SER A 163 17.26 9.23 -0.16
N MET A 164 17.00 7.93 -0.21
CA MET A 164 17.07 7.10 1.00
C MET A 164 18.51 6.81 1.42
N GLU A 165 19.41 6.56 0.46
CA GLU A 165 20.79 6.17 0.75
C GLU A 165 21.67 7.38 1.12
N GLU A 166 21.50 8.52 0.46
CA GLU A 166 22.38 9.69 0.63
C GLU A 166 21.70 10.82 1.41
N TRP A 167 20.50 11.23 1.00
CA TRP A 167 19.87 12.45 1.54
C TRP A 167 19.49 12.30 3.01
N VAL A 168 18.91 11.15 3.40
CA VAL A 168 18.56 10.91 4.82
C VAL A 168 19.81 10.94 5.70
N SER A 169 20.92 10.34 5.25
CA SER A 169 22.19 10.36 5.99
C SER A 169 22.78 11.77 6.10
N LEU A 170 22.72 12.55 5.01
CA LEU A 170 23.18 13.94 4.99
C LEU A 170 22.35 14.82 5.94
N ALA A 171 21.02 14.72 5.85
CA ALA A 171 20.10 15.48 6.70
C ALA A 171 20.32 15.13 8.18
N HIS A 172 20.50 13.83 8.49
CA HIS A 172 20.84 13.41 9.85
C HIS A 172 22.14 14.07 10.33
N SER A 173 23.18 14.09 9.51
CA SER A 173 24.49 14.67 9.88
C SER A 173 24.46 16.19 10.09
N ILE A 174 23.65 16.92 9.33
CA ILE A 174 23.54 18.38 9.45
C ILE A 174 22.78 18.78 10.71
N HIS A 175 21.77 18.00 11.08
CA HIS A 175 20.85 18.31 12.19
C HIS A 175 21.15 17.51 13.46
N ASP A 176 22.25 16.74 13.50
CA ASP A 176 22.68 16.07 14.71
C ASP A 176 23.36 17.08 15.66
N ASP A 177 22.60 17.55 16.65
CA ASP A 177 23.06 18.47 17.69
C ASP A 177 24.18 17.91 18.58
N ARG A 178 24.58 16.64 18.40
CA ARG A 178 25.70 16.00 19.13
C ARG A 178 27.07 16.28 18.51
N ALA A 179 27.14 16.89 17.33
CA ALA A 179 28.40 17.30 16.71
C ALA A 179 28.93 18.61 17.33
N GLY A 180 29.39 18.55 18.58
CA GLY A 180 30.27 19.60 19.11
C GLY A 180 31.55 19.70 18.25
N PRO A 181 32.14 20.90 18.07
CA PRO A 181 33.32 21.06 17.22
C PRO A 181 34.44 20.15 17.71
N THR A 182 34.80 19.16 16.89
CA THR A 182 35.94 18.30 17.17
C THR A 182 37.19 19.16 17.03
N GLN A 183 37.69 19.66 18.16
CA GLN A 183 38.95 20.41 18.21
C GLN A 183 40.06 19.50 17.69
N LEU A 184 40.50 19.77 16.45
CA LEU A 184 41.72 19.19 15.89
C LEU A 184 42.90 19.71 16.72
N LYS A 185 43.42 18.87 17.61
CA LYS A 185 44.73 19.08 18.23
C LYS A 185 45.79 18.89 17.16
N ASN A 186 46.31 20.01 16.65
CA ASN A 186 47.62 20.07 16.02
C ASN A 186 48.71 20.10 17.09
#